data_AF-G3HN22-F1
#
_entry.id   AF-G3HN22-F1
#
_cell.length_a   1.000
_cell.length_b   1.000
_cell.length_c   1.000
_cell.angle_alpha   90.00
_cell.angle_beta   90.00
_cell.angle_gamma   90.00
#
_symmetry.space_group_name_H-M   'P 1'
#
loop_
_entity.id
_entity.type
_entity.pdbx_description
1 polymer ?
#
loop_
_entity_poly.entity_id
_entity_poly.type
_entity_poly.pdbx_seq_one_letter_code
_entity_poly.pdbx_strand_id
1 'polypeptide(L)'
;MLRIQVMCFHPWSDVTLPLMSVPEIRAVIDAWASVTEDLGAQYPWVQIFENKGAMMGCSNPHPHCQVWASSFLPDIAQREVRSQQNYHSQHGEPLLLEYGRQELLRKERLVLSSEHWLVLVPFWAVWAFQTLLLPRRHVRRLPELTPAERDDLASIMKKLLTKYDNLFETSFPYSMGWHGAPTGLKTGAAYDHWQLHAHYYPPLLRSATVRKFMVGYEMLAHGHRDLTPEQMSSSCSGLSRVLVAVATALVSSSSPCPQAWGPPGVQYGQLGRSVTLCCPGVNAGIPVSWFRDGESRLLQGPDSGLGHRLVLARVDSTDEGTYICQTLDGVFGGMVTLKLGFPPARPEVSCQAVDYENFSCTWSPSQDPQEVFRCAVHGAEFWSEYRINVTEVNPLGASTCLLDVRLQSILRPDPPQGLRVESVPGYPRRLHASWTYPASWRRQPYFLLKFRLQYRPVRHPAWSMVEPIGLEEVITDAVAGLPHVVRVSARDFLDAGTWSAWSPEAWGTPSTGPLQNEIADDSQVHKEQQEAVAQEDGPTPPRPSLQSDPRPLDHKDPLEQVAVLASLGIFSFLGLAVGALALGLWLRLRRGGKDGPQKPGFLAPMIPVDKLPGIPNLQKTQEDFS
;
A
#
# COMPACT_ATOMS: atom_id res chain seq x y z
N MET A 1 -8.13 -34.94 13.87
CA MET A 1 -9.36 -34.91 13.05
C MET A 1 -9.82 -33.48 12.92
N LEU A 2 -10.23 -33.08 11.71
CA LEU A 2 -10.69 -31.73 11.38
C LEU A 2 -12.07 -31.85 10.71
N ARG A 3 -13.02 -31.01 11.10
CA ARG A 3 -14.35 -30.90 10.45
C ARG A 3 -14.49 -29.49 9.89
N ILE A 4 -14.86 -29.39 8.61
CA ILE A 4 -14.95 -28.13 7.88
C ILE A 4 -16.41 -27.91 7.47
N GLN A 5 -16.92 -26.71 7.71
CA GLN A 5 -18.21 -26.24 7.22
C GLN A 5 -18.05 -24.88 6.54
N VAL A 6 -18.89 -24.63 5.55
CA VAL A 6 -19.09 -23.32 4.93
C VAL A 6 -20.48 -22.83 5.33
N MET A 7 -20.57 -21.58 5.77
CA MET A 7 -21.82 -20.96 6.18
C MET A 7 -22.06 -19.72 5.33
N CYS A 8 -23.05 -19.77 4.44
CA CYS A 8 -23.49 -18.60 3.68
C CYS A 8 -24.27 -17.65 4.58
N PHE A 9 -24.01 -16.36 4.47
CA PHE A 9 -24.66 -15.34 5.30
C PHE A 9 -26.05 -14.94 4.79
N HIS A 10 -26.24 -14.99 3.47
CA HIS A 10 -27.44 -14.48 2.81
C HIS A 10 -27.68 -15.25 1.51
N PRO A 11 -28.93 -15.47 1.05
CA PRO A 11 -29.21 -16.15 -0.22
C PRO A 11 -28.74 -15.37 -1.46
N TRP A 12 -28.60 -14.04 -1.36
CA TRP A 12 -28.15 -13.20 -2.48
C TRP A 12 -26.63 -13.03 -2.50
N SER A 13 -26.05 -13.17 -3.69
CA SER A 13 -24.59 -13.15 -3.91
C SER A 13 -23.98 -11.75 -4.04
N ASP A 14 -24.81 -10.72 -4.22
CA ASP A 14 -24.43 -9.32 -4.44
C ASP A 14 -24.48 -8.47 -3.17
N VAL A 15 -24.77 -9.08 -2.03
CA VAL A 15 -24.83 -8.42 -0.72
C VAL A 15 -23.60 -8.78 0.12
N THR A 16 -23.07 -7.82 0.87
CA THR A 16 -22.01 -8.04 1.87
C THR A 16 -22.49 -7.59 3.24
N LEU A 17 -21.86 -8.06 4.33
CA LEU A 17 -22.21 -7.70 5.71
C LEU A 17 -22.52 -6.20 5.96
N PRO A 18 -21.74 -5.21 5.47
CA PRO A 18 -22.08 -3.80 5.67
C PRO A 18 -23.37 -3.35 4.96
N LEU A 19 -23.81 -4.05 3.92
CA LEU A 19 -25.05 -3.77 3.18
C LEU A 19 -26.26 -4.51 3.76
N MET A 20 -26.06 -5.63 4.46
CA MET A 20 -27.13 -6.39 5.14
C MET A 20 -27.83 -5.56 6.23
N SER A 21 -29.12 -5.83 6.46
CA SER A 21 -29.86 -5.23 7.57
C SER A 21 -29.36 -5.76 8.93
N VAL A 22 -29.56 -5.00 10.00
CA VAL A 22 -29.14 -5.44 11.35
C VAL A 22 -29.79 -6.80 11.74
N PRO A 23 -31.09 -7.05 11.46
CA PRO A 23 -31.69 -8.36 11.68
C PRO A 23 -31.04 -9.51 10.88
N GLU A 24 -30.62 -9.26 9.63
CA GLU A 24 -29.91 -10.27 8.83
C GLU A 24 -28.55 -10.62 9.44
N ILE A 25 -27.77 -9.60 9.87
CA ILE A 25 -26.49 -9.83 10.55
C ILE A 25 -26.71 -10.55 11.90
N ARG A 26 -27.80 -10.23 12.61
CA ARG A 26 -28.18 -10.92 13.84
C ARG A 26 -28.41 -12.42 13.60
N ALA A 27 -29.07 -12.79 12.51
CA ALA A 27 -29.25 -14.21 12.15
C ALA A 27 -27.91 -14.93 11.90
N VAL A 28 -26.92 -14.25 11.28
CA VAL A 28 -25.56 -14.78 11.11
C VAL A 28 -24.89 -15.02 12.47
N ILE A 29 -25.02 -14.08 13.42
CA ILE A 29 -24.47 -14.22 14.77
C ILE A 29 -25.11 -15.37 15.53
N ASP A 30 -26.43 -15.55 15.41
CA ASP A 30 -27.13 -16.68 16.02
C ASP A 30 -26.67 -18.03 15.43
N ALA A 31 -26.42 -18.09 14.12
CA ALA A 31 -25.85 -19.26 13.48
C ALA A 31 -24.41 -19.54 13.94
N TRP A 32 -23.58 -18.52 14.14
CA TRP A 32 -22.25 -18.64 14.73
C TRP A 32 -22.28 -19.19 16.17
N ALA A 33 -23.23 -18.75 16.98
CA ALA A 33 -23.42 -19.29 18.32
C ALA A 33 -23.82 -20.77 18.26
N SER A 34 -24.83 -21.10 17.46
CA SER A 34 -25.33 -22.48 17.30
C SER A 34 -24.25 -23.44 16.82
N VAL A 35 -23.50 -23.09 15.77
CA VAL A 35 -22.44 -23.97 15.26
C VAL A 35 -21.29 -24.16 16.26
N THR A 36 -21.03 -23.14 17.09
CA THR A 36 -20.02 -23.23 18.16
C THR A 36 -20.46 -24.19 19.25
N GLU A 37 -21.74 -24.18 19.64
CA GLU A 37 -22.29 -25.16 20.60
C GLU A 37 -22.24 -26.58 20.03
N ASP A 38 -22.74 -26.76 18.81
CA ASP A 38 -22.85 -28.07 18.16
C ASP A 38 -21.48 -28.75 17.97
N LEU A 39 -20.52 -28.02 17.39
CA LEU A 39 -19.17 -28.55 17.16
C LEU A 39 -18.35 -28.57 18.44
N GLY A 40 -18.59 -27.61 19.34
CA GLY A 40 -17.89 -27.49 20.62
C GLY A 40 -18.19 -28.65 21.57
N ALA A 41 -19.29 -29.38 21.39
CA ALA A 41 -19.56 -30.61 22.13
C ALA A 41 -18.51 -31.71 21.86
N GLN A 42 -17.93 -31.75 20.65
CA GLN A 42 -17.03 -32.82 20.21
C GLN A 42 -15.57 -32.38 20.06
N TYR A 43 -15.35 -31.12 19.69
CA TYR A 43 -14.02 -30.60 19.36
C TYR A 43 -13.55 -29.57 20.38
N PRO A 44 -12.26 -29.57 20.76
CA PRO A 44 -11.69 -28.60 21.68
C PRO A 44 -11.54 -27.18 21.12
N TRP A 45 -11.55 -27.03 19.80
CA TRP A 45 -11.48 -25.71 19.16
C TRP A 45 -12.41 -25.65 17.96
N VAL A 46 -13.18 -24.56 17.89
CA VAL A 46 -14.06 -24.23 16.76
C VAL A 46 -13.64 -22.86 16.24
N GLN A 47 -12.96 -22.83 15.09
CA GLN A 47 -12.50 -21.60 14.48
C GLN A 47 -13.51 -21.10 13.45
N ILE A 48 -14.23 -20.04 13.79
CA ILE A 48 -15.06 -19.28 12.85
C ILE A 48 -14.17 -18.19 12.23
N PHE A 49 -14.14 -18.10 10.91
CA PHE A 49 -13.40 -17.07 10.18
C PHE A 49 -14.02 -16.75 8.82
N GLU A 50 -13.91 -15.50 8.40
CA GLU A 50 -14.31 -15.01 7.07
C GLU A 50 -13.08 -14.47 6.34
N ASN A 51 -12.94 -14.82 5.05
CA ASN A 51 -11.98 -14.21 4.13
C ASN A 51 -12.76 -13.44 3.07
N LYS A 52 -12.79 -12.10 3.18
CA LYS A 52 -13.51 -11.21 2.26
C LYS A 52 -12.57 -10.66 1.19
N GLY A 53 -13.00 -10.78 -0.07
CA GLY A 53 -12.35 -10.18 -1.23
C GLY A 53 -11.23 -11.05 -1.84
N ALA A 54 -11.04 -10.93 -3.16
CA ALA A 54 -10.05 -11.69 -3.91
C ALA A 54 -8.61 -11.48 -3.40
N MET A 55 -8.33 -10.31 -2.83
CA MET A 55 -7.03 -9.98 -2.23
C MET A 55 -6.65 -10.88 -1.04
N MET A 56 -7.65 -11.43 -0.34
CA MET A 56 -7.48 -12.37 0.78
C MET A 56 -7.59 -13.84 0.34
N GLY A 57 -7.56 -14.11 -0.97
CA GLY A 57 -7.64 -15.47 -1.52
C GLY A 57 -9.06 -16.02 -1.65
N CYS A 58 -10.09 -15.17 -1.52
CA CYS A 58 -11.48 -15.59 -1.72
C CYS A 58 -11.84 -15.61 -3.22
N SER A 59 -12.13 -16.79 -3.77
CA SER A 59 -12.48 -16.95 -5.19
C SER A 59 -13.99 -16.92 -5.48
N ASN A 60 -14.84 -17.11 -4.47
CA ASN A 60 -16.29 -17.06 -4.61
C ASN A 60 -16.85 -15.76 -3.99
N PRO A 61 -17.50 -14.87 -4.77
CA PRO A 61 -17.97 -13.58 -4.28
C PRO A 61 -19.19 -13.67 -3.34
N HIS A 62 -19.87 -14.81 -3.26
CA HIS A 62 -21.05 -14.99 -2.41
C HIS A 62 -20.69 -14.80 -0.92
N PRO A 63 -21.48 -14.07 -0.11
CA PRO A 63 -21.13 -13.77 1.28
C PRO A 63 -21.16 -15.03 2.16
N HIS A 64 -20.00 -15.44 2.68
CA HIS A 64 -19.87 -16.64 3.50
C HIS A 64 -18.71 -16.58 4.49
N CYS A 65 -18.77 -17.38 5.55
CA CYS A 65 -17.62 -17.73 6.38
C CYS A 65 -17.32 -19.23 6.33
N GLN A 66 -16.20 -19.60 6.95
CA GLN A 66 -15.82 -20.98 7.17
C GLN A 66 -15.76 -21.27 8.67
N VAL A 67 -16.07 -22.51 9.02
CA VAL A 67 -15.98 -23.01 10.39
C VAL A 67 -15.15 -24.29 10.39
N TRP A 68 -13.97 -24.22 11.00
CA TRP A 68 -13.05 -25.35 11.11
C TRP A 68 -12.98 -25.80 12.56
N ALA A 69 -13.45 -27.01 12.84
CA ALA A 69 -13.38 -27.62 14.16
C ALA A 69 -12.25 -28.66 14.21
N SER A 70 -11.35 -28.55 15.19
CA SER A 70 -10.14 -29.37 15.27
C SER A 70 -10.08 -30.16 16.57
N SER A 71 -9.60 -31.41 16.50
CA SER A 71 -9.36 -32.26 17.68
C SER A 71 -8.13 -31.84 18.50
N PHE A 72 -7.49 -30.73 18.13
CA PHE A 72 -6.31 -30.15 18.76
C PHE A 72 -6.49 -28.64 18.84
N LEU A 73 -5.74 -27.99 19.73
CA LEU A 73 -5.74 -26.54 19.87
C LEU A 73 -4.71 -25.94 18.89
N PRO A 74 -5.08 -25.02 17.99
CA PRO A 74 -4.12 -24.38 17.08
C PRO A 74 -3.06 -23.54 17.80
N ASP A 75 -1.93 -23.27 17.15
CA ASP A 75 -0.78 -22.58 17.75
C ASP A 75 -1.13 -21.20 18.34
N ILE A 76 -1.93 -20.41 17.63
CA ILE A 76 -2.38 -19.09 18.10
C ILE A 76 -3.26 -19.25 19.36
N ALA A 77 -4.21 -20.18 19.33
CA ALA A 77 -5.09 -20.46 20.46
C ALA A 77 -4.30 -20.95 21.69
N GLN A 78 -3.30 -21.82 21.51
CA GLN A 78 -2.42 -22.25 22.61
C GLN A 78 -1.68 -21.07 23.25
N ARG A 79 -1.16 -20.15 22.43
CA ARG A 79 -0.45 -18.95 22.91
C ARG A 79 -1.38 -18.03 23.69
N GLU A 80 -2.60 -17.81 23.20
CA GLU A 80 -3.60 -16.96 23.85
C GLU A 80 -4.14 -17.55 25.15
N VAL A 81 -4.39 -18.87 25.21
CA VAL A 81 -4.73 -19.55 26.49
C VAL A 81 -3.63 -19.29 27.50
N ARG A 82 -2.37 -19.57 27.13
CA ARG A 82 -1.23 -19.46 28.05
C ARG A 82 -1.02 -18.03 28.53
N SER A 83 -1.09 -17.03 27.65
CA SER A 83 -0.88 -15.63 28.05
C SER A 83 -2.00 -15.10 28.94
N GLN A 84 -3.26 -15.38 28.60
CA GLN A 84 -4.41 -14.96 29.40
C GLN A 84 -4.43 -15.66 30.77
N GLN A 85 -4.13 -16.96 30.81
CA GLN A 85 -4.02 -17.71 32.06
C GLN A 85 -2.91 -17.16 32.96
N ASN A 86 -1.71 -16.93 32.42
CA ASN A 86 -0.60 -16.36 33.19
C ASN A 86 -0.92 -14.99 33.76
N TYR A 87 -1.55 -14.11 32.96
CA TYR A 87 -1.96 -12.78 33.43
C TYR A 87 -3.01 -12.87 34.54
N HIS A 88 -4.05 -13.69 34.34
CA HIS A 88 -5.10 -13.89 35.34
C HIS A 88 -4.55 -14.47 36.66
N SER A 89 -3.60 -15.41 36.59
CA SER A 89 -2.94 -15.94 37.80
C SER A 89 -2.10 -14.89 38.55
N GLN A 90 -1.58 -13.87 37.86
CA GLN A 90 -0.77 -12.81 38.47
C GLN A 90 -1.61 -11.62 38.97
N HIS A 91 -2.70 -11.30 38.28
CA HIS A 91 -3.46 -10.06 38.50
C HIS A 91 -4.89 -10.28 39.01
N GLY A 92 -5.41 -11.52 38.95
CA GLY A 92 -6.76 -11.87 39.41
C GLY A 92 -7.89 -11.44 38.47
N GLU A 93 -7.58 -10.84 37.32
CA GLU A 93 -8.54 -10.32 36.34
C GLU A 93 -8.17 -10.76 34.92
N PRO A 94 -9.14 -10.95 33.98
CA PRO A 94 -8.85 -11.28 32.59
C PRO A 94 -8.10 -10.17 31.85
N LEU A 95 -7.02 -10.53 31.15
CA LEU A 95 -6.12 -9.59 30.45
C LEU A 95 -6.87 -8.61 29.55
N LEU A 96 -7.76 -9.12 28.70
CA LEU A 96 -8.45 -8.28 27.70
C LEU A 96 -9.56 -7.42 28.30
N LEU A 97 -10.11 -7.76 29.46
CA LEU A 97 -11.06 -6.88 30.16
C LEU A 97 -10.34 -5.65 30.72
N GLU A 98 -9.19 -5.86 31.38
CA GLU A 98 -8.38 -4.75 31.87
C GLU A 98 -7.86 -3.91 30.69
N TYR A 99 -7.42 -4.54 29.60
CA TYR A 99 -7.01 -3.83 28.39
C TYR A 99 -8.15 -2.98 27.80
N GLY A 100 -9.36 -3.54 27.65
CA GLY A 100 -10.53 -2.81 27.18
C GLY A 100 -10.90 -1.63 28.08
N ARG A 101 -10.81 -1.79 29.41
CA ARG A 101 -11.03 -0.72 30.39
C ARG A 101 -10.02 0.41 30.23
N GLN A 102 -8.74 0.08 30.07
CA GLN A 102 -7.67 1.06 29.86
C GLN A 102 -7.85 1.85 28.55
N GLU A 103 -8.27 1.18 27.48
CA GLU A 103 -8.48 1.84 26.18
C GLU A 103 -9.72 2.76 26.19
N LEU A 104 -10.77 2.41 26.95
CA LEU A 104 -11.90 3.32 27.19
C LEU A 104 -11.51 4.59 27.97
N LEU A 105 -10.51 4.49 28.85
CA LEU A 105 -9.96 5.65 29.58
C LEU A 105 -9.07 6.52 28.68
N ARG A 106 -8.17 5.90 27.90
CA ARG A 106 -7.19 6.60 27.05
C ARG A 106 -7.80 7.18 25.77
N LYS A 107 -8.78 6.50 25.18
CA LYS A 107 -9.57 6.88 23.98
C LYS A 107 -8.79 7.07 22.68
N GLU A 108 -7.46 7.14 22.69
CA GLU A 108 -6.62 7.39 21.51
C GLU A 108 -6.74 6.32 20.41
N ARG A 109 -6.98 5.06 20.77
CA ARG A 109 -7.10 3.92 19.85
C ARG A 109 -8.52 3.41 19.66
N LEU A 110 -9.51 4.07 20.27
CA LEU A 110 -10.91 3.68 20.18
C LEU A 110 -11.50 4.09 18.82
N VAL A 111 -12.09 3.13 18.11
CA VAL A 111 -12.72 3.34 16.80
C VAL A 111 -14.24 3.46 16.94
N LEU A 112 -14.86 2.53 17.68
CA LEU A 112 -16.29 2.53 17.99
C LEU A 112 -16.51 2.02 19.42
N SER A 113 -17.54 2.52 20.07
CA SER A 113 -18.06 1.97 21.32
C SER A 113 -19.57 1.97 21.29
N SER A 114 -20.18 0.90 21.75
CA SER A 114 -21.62 0.80 21.97
C SER A 114 -21.90 0.44 23.44
N GLU A 115 -23.15 0.09 23.75
CA GLU A 115 -23.53 -0.30 25.10
C GLU A 115 -22.75 -1.54 25.56
N HIS A 116 -22.66 -2.57 24.71
CA HIS A 116 -22.09 -3.86 25.05
C HIS A 116 -20.73 -4.14 24.42
N TRP A 117 -20.30 -3.39 23.40
CA TRP A 117 -19.09 -3.70 22.63
C TRP A 117 -18.13 -2.52 22.50
N LEU A 118 -16.86 -2.86 22.30
CA LEU A 118 -15.82 -1.90 21.93
C LEU A 118 -15.03 -2.40 20.71
N VAL A 119 -14.70 -1.46 19.82
CA VAL A 119 -13.80 -1.67 18.69
C VAL A 119 -12.65 -0.69 18.82
N LEU A 120 -11.44 -1.23 18.78
CA LEU A 120 -10.21 -0.44 18.88
C LEU A 120 -9.15 -0.95 17.93
N VAL A 121 -8.16 -0.11 17.63
CA VAL A 121 -6.91 -0.56 17.01
C VAL A 121 -5.98 -1.03 18.14
N PRO A 122 -5.64 -2.32 18.25
CA PRO A 122 -4.84 -2.78 19.38
C PRO A 122 -3.45 -2.13 19.36
N PHE A 123 -2.88 -1.86 20.53
CA PHE A 123 -1.54 -1.26 20.65
C PHE A 123 -0.46 -2.07 19.93
N TRP A 124 -0.63 -3.39 19.88
CA TRP A 124 0.23 -4.34 19.19
C TRP A 124 -0.21 -4.65 17.75
N ALA A 125 -1.05 -3.82 17.13
CA ALA A 125 -1.47 -4.00 15.74
C ALA A 125 -0.26 -4.12 14.80
N VAL A 126 -0.36 -5.02 13.83
CA VAL A 126 0.64 -5.25 12.76
C VAL A 126 0.08 -4.84 11.40
N TRP A 127 -1.23 -5.04 11.18
CA TRP A 127 -1.91 -4.57 9.96
C TRP A 127 -2.36 -3.11 10.12
N ALA A 128 -2.38 -2.39 8.99
CA ALA A 128 -2.59 -0.94 8.93
C ALA A 128 -3.94 -0.45 9.47
N PHE A 129 -4.98 -1.27 9.36
CA PHE A 129 -6.27 -0.94 9.96
C PHE A 129 -6.77 -2.12 10.77
N GLN A 130 -5.85 -2.83 11.44
CA GLN A 130 -6.22 -3.93 12.32
C GLN A 130 -7.16 -3.44 13.41
N THR A 131 -8.28 -4.14 13.62
CA THR A 131 -9.15 -3.87 14.76
C THR A 131 -9.39 -5.10 15.60
N LEU A 132 -9.52 -4.87 16.90
CA LEU A 132 -9.98 -5.82 17.90
C LEU A 132 -11.39 -5.42 18.33
N LEU A 133 -12.34 -6.36 18.22
CA LEU A 133 -13.72 -6.22 18.68
C LEU A 133 -13.93 -7.14 19.87
N LEU A 134 -14.36 -6.61 21.02
CA LEU A 134 -14.60 -7.41 22.23
C LEU A 134 -15.80 -6.87 23.02
N PRO A 135 -16.52 -7.74 23.77
CA PRO A 135 -17.60 -7.31 24.63
C PRO A 135 -17.03 -6.62 25.87
N ARG A 136 -17.79 -5.67 26.41
CA ARG A 136 -17.45 -4.93 27.63
C ARG A 136 -17.67 -5.77 28.89
N ARG A 137 -18.60 -6.73 28.82
CA ARG A 137 -18.82 -7.75 29.86
C ARG A 137 -17.80 -8.89 29.69
N HIS A 138 -17.47 -9.54 30.80
CA HIS A 138 -16.75 -10.81 30.77
C HIS A 138 -17.60 -11.88 30.08
N VAL A 139 -17.12 -12.36 28.93
CA VAL A 139 -17.78 -13.40 28.12
C VAL A 139 -16.70 -14.34 27.63
N ARG A 140 -16.83 -15.64 27.87
CA ARG A 140 -15.78 -16.60 27.49
C ARG A 140 -15.98 -17.13 26.07
N ARG A 141 -17.22 -17.30 25.64
CA ARG A 141 -17.56 -17.90 24.33
C ARG A 141 -18.75 -17.19 23.70
N LEU A 142 -18.84 -17.26 22.37
CA LEU A 142 -19.89 -16.63 21.57
C LEU A 142 -21.32 -17.04 21.98
N PRO A 143 -21.60 -18.31 22.35
CA PRO A 143 -22.95 -18.68 22.78
C PRO A 143 -23.40 -18.06 24.11
N GLU A 144 -22.46 -17.62 24.95
CA GLU A 144 -22.73 -16.97 26.25
C GLU A 144 -23.22 -15.51 26.11
N LEU A 145 -23.33 -15.00 24.87
CA LEU A 145 -23.89 -13.68 24.58
C LEU A 145 -25.41 -13.67 24.77
N THR A 146 -25.90 -12.68 25.51
CA THR A 146 -27.33 -12.41 25.69
C THR A 146 -27.96 -11.87 24.40
N PRO A 147 -29.30 -11.93 24.25
CA PRO A 147 -29.97 -11.41 23.05
C PRO A 147 -29.63 -9.93 22.77
N ALA A 148 -29.60 -9.08 23.81
CA ALA A 148 -29.23 -7.66 23.67
C ALA A 148 -27.78 -7.48 23.20
N GLU A 149 -26.85 -8.29 23.72
CA GLU A 149 -25.45 -8.25 23.28
C GLU A 149 -25.29 -8.72 21.83
N ARG A 150 -26.10 -9.67 21.36
CA ARG A 150 -26.10 -10.12 19.95
C ARG A 150 -26.68 -9.07 19.00
N ASP A 151 -27.74 -8.37 19.40
CA ASP A 151 -28.31 -7.26 18.62
C ASP A 151 -27.33 -6.08 18.52
N ASP A 152 -26.69 -5.72 19.63
CA ASP A 152 -25.68 -4.67 19.63
C ASP A 152 -24.41 -5.08 18.86
N LEU A 153 -24.04 -6.37 18.89
CA LEU A 153 -22.97 -6.92 18.05
C LEU A 153 -23.27 -6.73 16.56
N ALA A 154 -24.49 -7.06 16.13
CA ALA A 154 -24.91 -6.87 14.73
C ALA A 154 -24.81 -5.40 14.31
N SER A 155 -25.27 -4.50 15.17
CA SER A 155 -25.22 -3.04 14.97
C SER A 155 -23.80 -2.51 14.87
N ILE A 156 -22.91 -2.86 15.82
CA ILE A 156 -21.52 -2.36 15.83
C ILE A 156 -20.69 -2.97 14.70
N MET A 157 -20.91 -4.24 14.33
CA MET A 157 -20.27 -4.86 13.17
C MET A 157 -20.67 -4.15 11.89
N LYS A 158 -21.96 -3.86 11.67
CA LYS A 158 -22.41 -3.08 10.51
C LYS A 158 -21.69 -1.74 10.44
N LYS A 159 -21.64 -1.00 11.55
CA LYS A 159 -20.95 0.31 11.63
C LYS A 159 -19.46 0.20 11.33
N LEU A 160 -18.77 -0.81 11.87
CA LEU A 160 -17.35 -1.06 11.65
C LEU A 160 -17.07 -1.35 10.17
N LEU A 161 -17.81 -2.29 9.59
CA LEU A 161 -17.61 -2.73 8.21
C LEU A 161 -17.98 -1.63 7.20
N THR A 162 -19.01 -0.82 7.48
CA THR A 162 -19.31 0.38 6.68
C THR A 162 -18.18 1.41 6.77
N LYS A 163 -17.58 1.61 7.95
CA LYS A 163 -16.41 2.49 8.10
C LYS A 163 -15.21 1.99 7.29
N TYR A 164 -14.98 0.68 7.26
CA TYR A 164 -13.93 0.09 6.44
C TYR A 164 -14.17 0.33 4.95
N ASP A 165 -15.38 0.06 4.44
CA ASP A 165 -15.68 0.27 3.02
C ASP A 165 -15.56 1.75 2.62
N ASN A 166 -15.94 2.67 3.52
CA ASN A 166 -15.83 4.11 3.30
C ASN A 166 -14.40 4.66 3.36
N LEU A 167 -13.44 3.95 3.97
CA LEU A 167 -12.06 4.43 4.14
C LEU A 167 -11.36 4.69 2.80
N PHE A 168 -11.64 3.84 1.81
CA PHE A 168 -11.11 3.97 0.45
C PHE A 168 -12.20 3.82 -0.63
N GLU A 169 -13.47 4.06 -0.27
CA GLU A 169 -14.63 3.97 -1.16
C GLU A 169 -14.66 2.69 -2.01
N THR A 170 -14.39 1.55 -1.38
CA THR A 170 -14.29 0.24 -2.05
C THR A 170 -14.78 -0.86 -1.11
N SER A 171 -15.16 -2.02 -1.65
CA SER A 171 -15.40 -3.20 -0.81
C SER A 171 -14.11 -3.61 -0.12
N PHE A 172 -14.01 -3.37 1.19
CA PHE A 172 -12.77 -3.48 1.94
C PHE A 172 -12.45 -4.95 2.21
N PRO A 173 -11.31 -5.48 1.73
CA PRO A 173 -10.91 -6.86 1.97
C PRO A 173 -10.40 -7.03 3.40
N TYR A 174 -10.62 -8.19 4.00
CA TYR A 174 -10.06 -8.57 5.30
C TYR A 174 -10.16 -10.08 5.53
N SER A 175 -9.31 -10.58 6.42
CA SER A 175 -9.58 -11.83 7.14
C SER A 175 -10.03 -11.48 8.55
N MET A 176 -11.11 -12.09 9.02
CA MET A 176 -11.57 -11.94 10.39
C MET A 176 -11.86 -13.29 11.02
N GLY A 177 -11.86 -13.35 12.34
CA GLY A 177 -12.23 -14.56 13.05
C GLY A 177 -12.48 -14.33 14.54
N TRP A 178 -13.19 -15.27 15.15
CA TRP A 178 -13.53 -15.25 16.58
C TRP A 178 -12.60 -16.15 17.37
N HIS A 179 -12.12 -15.64 18.51
CA HIS A 179 -11.41 -16.42 19.53
C HIS A 179 -12.22 -16.40 20.82
N GLY A 180 -12.62 -17.58 21.27
CA GLY A 180 -13.27 -17.80 22.56
C GLY A 180 -12.59 -18.96 23.31
N ALA A 181 -13.00 -19.18 24.55
CA ALA A 181 -12.43 -20.24 25.38
C ALA A 181 -12.59 -21.63 24.72
N PRO A 182 -11.57 -22.51 24.81
CA PRO A 182 -11.63 -23.88 24.31
C PRO A 182 -12.87 -24.66 24.79
N THR A 183 -13.33 -25.63 23.99
CA THR A 183 -14.55 -26.43 24.20
C THR A 183 -14.23 -27.94 24.35
N GLY A 184 -15.23 -28.82 24.25
CA GLY A 184 -15.07 -30.27 24.20
C GLY A 184 -15.16 -31.01 25.55
N LEU A 185 -15.44 -32.31 25.51
CA LEU A 185 -15.68 -33.19 26.69
C LEU A 185 -14.58 -33.21 27.78
N LYS A 186 -13.39 -32.67 27.49
CA LYS A 186 -12.28 -32.53 28.46
C LYS A 186 -12.29 -31.18 29.20
N THR A 187 -13.28 -30.31 28.98
CA THR A 187 -13.38 -29.01 29.67
C THR A 187 -13.94 -29.17 31.09
N GLY A 188 -13.20 -29.86 31.95
CA GLY A 188 -13.31 -29.69 33.41
C GLY A 188 -12.53 -28.48 33.92
N ALA A 189 -11.86 -27.73 33.03
CA ALA A 189 -11.03 -26.57 33.37
C ALA A 189 -11.85 -25.27 33.36
N ALA A 190 -11.69 -24.46 34.41
CA ALA A 190 -12.25 -23.12 34.48
C ALA A 190 -11.48 -22.19 33.52
N TYR A 191 -12.17 -21.67 32.51
CA TYR A 191 -11.63 -20.70 31.54
C TYR A 191 -12.00 -19.27 31.90
N ASP A 192 -12.06 -18.94 33.18
CA ASP A 192 -12.44 -17.59 33.63
C ASP A 192 -11.38 -16.55 33.24
N HIS A 193 -10.16 -16.98 32.93
CA HIS A 193 -9.11 -16.13 32.37
C HIS A 193 -9.37 -15.70 30.92
N TRP A 194 -10.28 -16.35 30.18
CA TRP A 194 -10.55 -16.05 28.77
C TRP A 194 -11.55 -14.92 28.59
N GLN A 195 -11.31 -14.11 27.56
CA GLN A 195 -12.27 -13.13 27.05
C GLN A 195 -12.48 -13.33 25.54
N LEU A 196 -13.75 -13.46 25.16
CA LEU A 196 -14.20 -13.54 23.77
C LEU A 196 -13.79 -12.27 23.02
N HIS A 197 -13.23 -12.43 21.82
CA HIS A 197 -12.89 -11.31 20.96
C HIS A 197 -12.83 -11.74 19.50
N ALA A 198 -12.95 -10.77 18.60
CA ALA A 198 -12.74 -10.94 17.16
C ALA A 198 -11.59 -10.06 16.67
N HIS A 199 -10.81 -10.61 15.75
CA HIS A 199 -9.76 -9.89 15.04
C HIS A 199 -10.20 -9.57 13.63
N TYR A 200 -9.84 -8.40 13.12
CA TYR A 200 -9.91 -8.05 11.71
C TYR A 200 -8.51 -7.69 11.20
N TYR A 201 -8.07 -8.36 10.14
CA TYR A 201 -6.77 -8.19 9.50
C TYR A 201 -6.95 -7.71 8.06
N PRO A 202 -7.21 -6.42 7.84
CA PRO A 202 -7.31 -5.87 6.50
C PRO A 202 -5.93 -5.61 5.88
N PRO A 203 -5.73 -5.92 4.59
CA PRO A 203 -4.46 -5.74 3.92
C PRO A 203 -4.27 -4.33 3.36
N LEU A 204 -5.33 -3.54 3.14
CA LEU A 204 -5.19 -2.20 2.52
C LEU A 204 -4.43 -1.25 3.44
N LEU A 205 -3.59 -0.39 2.86
CA LEU A 205 -2.68 0.49 3.60
C LEU A 205 -2.90 1.98 3.29
N ARG A 206 -2.91 2.38 2.01
CA ARG A 206 -3.02 3.81 1.62
C ARG A 206 -4.15 4.14 0.66
N SER A 207 -4.69 3.15 -0.06
CA SER A 207 -5.78 3.32 -1.02
C SER A 207 -6.46 1.97 -1.32
N ALA A 208 -7.50 1.98 -2.15
CA ALA A 208 -8.19 0.77 -2.62
C ALA A 208 -7.27 -0.23 -3.36
N THR A 209 -6.16 0.24 -3.93
CA THR A 209 -5.23 -0.58 -4.73
C THR A 209 -3.89 -0.86 -4.04
N VAL A 210 -3.58 -0.13 -2.96
CA VAL A 210 -2.30 -0.25 -2.23
C VAL A 210 -2.49 -1.02 -0.94
N ARG A 211 -1.85 -2.19 -0.87
CA ARG A 211 -1.88 -3.11 0.29
C ARG A 211 -0.54 -3.24 0.99
N LYS A 212 -0.58 -3.61 2.26
CA LYS A 212 0.54 -4.14 3.03
C LYS A 212 0.84 -5.56 2.55
N PHE A 213 2.12 -5.86 2.39
CA PHE A 213 2.62 -7.21 2.14
C PHE A 213 3.35 -7.69 3.40
N MET A 214 2.92 -8.82 3.98
CA MET A 214 3.62 -9.48 5.07
C MET A 214 4.67 -10.43 4.48
N VAL A 215 5.83 -9.89 4.09
CA VAL A 215 6.88 -10.60 3.34
C VAL A 215 8.26 -10.32 3.94
N GLY A 216 9.32 -10.95 3.41
CA GLY A 216 10.71 -10.61 3.73
C GLY A 216 11.00 -10.64 5.24
N TYR A 217 11.17 -9.45 5.83
CA TYR A 217 11.46 -9.30 7.25
C TYR A 217 10.32 -9.82 8.14
N GLU A 218 9.05 -9.59 7.80
CA GLU A 218 7.92 -10.12 8.58
C GLU A 218 7.80 -11.64 8.55
N MET A 219 8.29 -12.30 7.50
CA MET A 219 8.30 -13.77 7.41
C MET A 219 9.50 -14.39 8.12
N LEU A 220 10.63 -13.69 8.20
CA LEU A 220 11.90 -14.22 8.71
C LEU A 220 12.29 -13.70 10.10
N ALA A 221 11.62 -12.66 10.62
CA ALA A 221 11.95 -12.03 11.89
C ALA A 221 10.71 -11.66 12.74
N HIS A 222 10.10 -10.50 12.51
CA HIS A 222 8.95 -10.03 13.29
C HIS A 222 8.03 -9.09 12.51
N GLY A 223 6.79 -8.93 12.99
CA GLY A 223 5.81 -8.03 12.37
C GLY A 223 6.25 -6.57 12.42
N HIS A 224 6.31 -5.91 11.26
CA HIS A 224 6.66 -4.51 11.10
C HIS A 224 5.43 -3.68 10.69
N ARG A 225 5.41 -2.37 11.01
CA ARG A 225 4.36 -1.44 10.57
C ARG A 225 4.91 -0.04 10.33
N ASP A 226 4.35 0.64 9.33
CA ASP A 226 4.74 2.00 8.95
C ASP A 226 3.92 3.08 9.67
N LEU A 227 2.66 2.78 9.98
CA LEU A 227 1.72 3.68 10.67
C LEU A 227 1.59 3.29 12.14
N THR A 228 1.40 4.28 13.04
CA THR A 228 1.15 3.99 14.46
C THR A 228 -0.32 3.68 14.72
N PRO A 229 -0.66 2.81 15.70
CA PRO A 229 -2.04 2.49 16.07
C PRO A 229 -2.94 3.70 16.33
N GLU A 230 -2.38 4.78 16.87
CA GLU A 230 -3.07 6.04 17.12
C GLU A 230 -3.43 6.75 15.80
N GLN A 231 -2.50 6.78 14.84
CA GLN A 231 -2.77 7.32 13.49
C GLN A 231 -3.82 6.49 12.74
N MET A 232 -3.71 5.16 12.84
CA MET A 232 -4.64 4.19 12.24
C MET A 232 -6.06 4.38 12.80
N SER A 233 -6.18 4.51 14.13
CA SER A 233 -7.44 4.82 14.83
C SER A 233 -8.04 6.16 14.38
N SER A 234 -7.22 7.23 14.33
CA SER A 234 -7.69 8.57 13.95
C SER A 234 -8.29 8.61 12.54
N SER A 235 -7.72 7.85 11.61
CA SER A 235 -8.19 7.73 10.23
C SER A 235 -9.58 7.06 10.17
N CYS A 236 -9.79 5.99 10.95
CA CYS A 236 -11.08 5.31 11.05
C CYS A 236 -12.16 6.14 11.77
N SER A 237 -11.75 6.95 12.75
CA SER A 237 -12.64 7.82 13.53
C SER A 237 -13.09 9.06 12.76
N GLY A 238 -12.21 9.65 11.92
CA GLY A 238 -12.47 10.87 11.15
C GLY A 238 -13.53 10.75 10.04
N LEU A 239 -13.83 9.54 9.57
CA LEU A 239 -14.77 9.28 8.48
C LEU A 239 -16.26 9.45 8.84
N SER A 240 -16.59 9.83 10.09
CA SER A 240 -17.98 9.96 10.53
C SER A 240 -18.69 11.26 10.07
N ARG A 241 -18.09 12.06 9.18
CA ARG A 241 -18.56 13.41 8.80
C ARG A 241 -18.91 13.62 7.31
N VAL A 242 -19.28 12.58 6.57
CA VAL A 242 -19.76 12.77 5.20
C VAL A 242 -21.16 12.22 5.04
N LEU A 243 -22.14 13.12 5.09
CA LEU A 243 -23.46 12.94 4.51
C LEU A 243 -23.97 14.30 4.03
N VAL A 244 -24.24 14.37 2.73
CA VAL A 244 -24.93 15.41 1.96
C VAL A 244 -24.12 16.68 1.64
N ALA A 245 -23.41 16.64 0.51
CA ALA A 245 -23.23 17.82 -0.33
C ALA A 245 -24.32 17.79 -1.41
N VAL A 246 -25.16 18.84 -1.47
CA VAL A 246 -25.75 19.47 -2.67
C VAL A 246 -26.68 20.60 -2.19
N ALA A 247 -26.62 21.74 -2.89
CA ALA A 247 -27.37 23.00 -2.72
C ALA A 247 -26.75 23.96 -1.68
N THR A 248 -26.38 25.21 -1.97
CA THR A 248 -26.79 26.17 -3.00
C THR A 248 -25.65 27.19 -3.24
N ALA A 249 -25.25 27.41 -4.49
CA ALA A 249 -24.53 28.61 -4.89
C ALA A 249 -25.48 29.45 -5.77
N LEU A 250 -26.27 30.29 -5.12
CA LEU A 250 -26.92 31.44 -5.75
C LEU A 250 -26.41 32.68 -5.03
N VAL A 251 -25.29 33.19 -5.52
CA VAL A 251 -24.91 34.59 -5.32
C VAL A 251 -24.83 35.20 -6.70
N SER A 252 -25.85 35.99 -7.03
CA SER A 252 -25.82 36.92 -8.16
C SER A 252 -24.71 37.93 -7.90
N SER A 253 -23.53 37.70 -8.46
CA SER A 253 -22.47 38.71 -8.53
C SER A 253 -22.38 39.23 -9.96
N SER A 254 -22.55 40.53 -10.10
CA SER A 254 -22.25 41.28 -11.32
C SER A 254 -20.79 41.03 -11.71
N SER A 255 -20.56 40.22 -12.74
CA SER A 255 -19.20 39.92 -13.19
C SER A 255 -18.54 41.17 -13.81
N PRO A 256 -17.32 41.55 -13.39
CA PRO A 256 -16.47 42.50 -14.10
C PRO A 256 -16.13 41.96 -15.50
N CYS A 257 -15.79 42.84 -16.45
CA CYS A 257 -15.27 42.40 -17.75
C CYS A 257 -14.00 41.54 -17.54
N PRO A 258 -13.88 40.40 -18.25
CA PRO A 258 -12.74 39.51 -18.07
C PRO A 258 -11.43 40.21 -18.45
N GLN A 259 -10.43 40.08 -17.59
CA GLN A 259 -9.08 40.59 -17.83
C GLN A 259 -8.45 39.77 -18.97
N ALA A 260 -8.07 40.44 -20.07
CA ALA A 260 -7.62 39.76 -21.28
C ALA A 260 -6.26 39.07 -21.08
N TRP A 261 -6.19 37.79 -21.45
CA TRP A 261 -4.95 37.02 -21.56
C TRP A 261 -4.44 37.15 -23.00
N GLY A 262 -3.18 37.56 -23.21
CA GLY A 262 -2.57 37.72 -24.55
C GLY A 262 -2.38 39.18 -25.00
N PRO A 263 -2.12 39.43 -26.30
CA PRO A 263 -1.89 40.78 -26.80
C PRO A 263 -3.11 41.69 -26.60
N PRO A 264 -2.89 43.00 -26.34
CA PRO A 264 -3.98 43.94 -26.07
C PRO A 264 -4.97 43.99 -27.23
N GLY A 265 -6.26 43.94 -26.93
CA GLY A 265 -7.34 43.97 -27.92
C GLY A 265 -7.76 42.60 -28.47
N VAL A 266 -7.20 41.49 -27.97
CA VAL A 266 -7.67 40.13 -28.31
C VAL A 266 -8.41 39.52 -27.12
N GLN A 267 -9.57 38.94 -27.39
CA GLN A 267 -10.37 38.20 -26.42
C GLN A 267 -10.55 36.76 -26.90
N TYR A 268 -10.39 35.81 -25.98
CA TYR A 268 -10.58 34.38 -26.26
C TYR A 268 -11.93 33.91 -25.75
N GLY A 269 -12.63 33.10 -26.52
CA GLY A 269 -13.93 32.51 -26.17
C GLY A 269 -14.00 31.00 -26.42
N GLN A 270 -14.86 30.31 -25.67
CA GLN A 270 -15.07 28.87 -25.83
C GLN A 270 -16.17 28.60 -26.87
N LEU A 271 -15.89 27.71 -27.83
CA LEU A 271 -16.87 27.26 -28.82
C LEU A 271 -18.12 26.66 -28.15
N GLY A 272 -19.30 26.99 -28.68
CA GLY A 272 -20.60 26.51 -28.19
C GLY A 272 -21.09 27.13 -26.88
N ARG A 273 -20.34 28.08 -26.29
CA ARG A 273 -20.73 28.85 -25.10
C ARG A 273 -21.06 30.30 -25.44
N SER A 274 -21.64 31.01 -24.48
CA SER A 274 -21.89 32.43 -24.63
C SER A 274 -20.60 33.23 -24.37
N VAL A 275 -20.25 34.15 -25.26
CA VAL A 275 -19.09 35.03 -25.10
C VAL A 275 -19.58 36.48 -24.99
N THR A 276 -19.10 37.20 -23.97
CA THR A 276 -19.43 38.60 -23.77
C THR A 276 -18.22 39.46 -24.09
N LEU A 277 -18.31 40.27 -25.15
CA LEU A 277 -17.30 41.26 -25.49
C LEU A 277 -17.59 42.59 -24.77
N CYS A 278 -16.55 43.25 -24.27
CA CYS A 278 -16.66 44.57 -23.66
C CYS A 278 -15.98 45.61 -24.54
N CYS A 279 -16.63 46.77 -24.71
CA CYS A 279 -16.07 47.87 -25.48
C CYS A 279 -14.85 48.45 -24.74
N PRO A 280 -13.63 48.42 -25.31
CA PRO A 280 -12.44 48.98 -24.68
C PRO A 280 -12.61 50.48 -24.44
N GLY A 281 -12.13 51.00 -23.30
CA GLY A 281 -12.14 52.44 -23.04
C GLY A 281 -13.51 53.07 -22.71
N VAL A 282 -14.59 52.28 -22.66
CA VAL A 282 -15.95 52.76 -22.32
C VAL A 282 -16.38 52.22 -20.95
N ASN A 283 -16.88 53.11 -20.09
CA ASN A 283 -17.30 52.77 -18.73
C ASN A 283 -18.57 51.93 -18.68
N ALA A 284 -18.72 51.15 -17.60
CA ALA A 284 -19.87 50.31 -17.38
C ALA A 284 -21.20 51.11 -17.40
N GLY A 285 -22.15 50.66 -18.22
CA GLY A 285 -23.49 51.25 -18.33
C GLY A 285 -23.67 52.25 -19.46
N ILE A 286 -22.61 52.69 -20.15
CA ILE A 286 -22.73 53.55 -21.34
C ILE A 286 -23.22 52.70 -22.52
N PRO A 287 -24.31 53.08 -23.20
CA PRO A 287 -24.80 52.35 -24.38
C PRO A 287 -23.88 52.57 -25.58
N VAL A 288 -23.57 51.49 -26.29
CA VAL A 288 -22.74 51.49 -27.50
C VAL A 288 -23.40 50.68 -28.61
N SER A 289 -23.04 50.97 -29.86
CA SER A 289 -23.41 50.20 -31.03
C SER A 289 -22.27 49.27 -31.43
N TRP A 290 -22.57 48.00 -31.68
CA TRP A 290 -21.57 46.99 -32.08
C TRP A 290 -21.70 46.58 -33.55
N PHE A 291 -20.56 46.49 -34.21
CA PHE A 291 -20.40 46.08 -35.61
C PHE A 291 -19.33 45.00 -35.73
N ARG A 292 -19.44 44.17 -36.76
CA ARG A 292 -18.34 43.29 -37.18
C ARG A 292 -17.51 44.01 -38.24
N ASP A 293 -16.19 43.89 -38.17
CA ASP A 293 -15.29 44.51 -39.14
C ASP A 293 -15.62 44.01 -40.57
N GLY A 294 -15.77 44.93 -41.51
CA GLY A 294 -16.22 44.66 -42.88
C GLY A 294 -17.74 44.53 -43.07
N GLU A 295 -18.56 44.57 -42.02
CA GLU A 295 -20.03 44.51 -42.11
C GLU A 295 -20.69 45.82 -41.66
N SER A 296 -21.59 46.35 -42.48
CA SER A 296 -22.39 47.55 -42.14
C SER A 296 -23.60 47.22 -41.26
N ARG A 297 -23.83 45.94 -40.97
CA ARG A 297 -24.99 45.46 -40.22
C ARG A 297 -24.74 45.63 -38.73
N LEU A 298 -25.66 46.32 -38.07
CA LEU A 298 -25.66 46.47 -36.61
C LEU A 298 -25.90 45.11 -35.96
N LEU A 299 -24.96 44.67 -35.11
CA LEU A 299 -25.10 43.43 -34.33
C LEU A 299 -25.93 43.66 -33.06
N GLN A 300 -25.70 44.78 -32.39
CA GLN A 300 -26.44 45.17 -31.18
C GLN A 300 -26.47 46.69 -31.05
N GLY A 301 -27.67 47.23 -30.82
CA GLY A 301 -27.91 48.66 -30.66
C GLY A 301 -27.91 49.15 -29.21
N PRO A 302 -27.96 50.47 -29.00
CA PRO A 302 -27.89 51.11 -27.69
C PRO A 302 -29.07 50.77 -26.77
N ASP A 303 -30.24 50.44 -27.35
CA ASP A 303 -31.48 50.12 -26.61
C ASP A 303 -31.55 48.67 -26.11
N SER A 304 -30.50 47.88 -26.34
CA SER A 304 -30.43 46.46 -25.95
C SER A 304 -30.45 46.21 -24.43
N GLY A 305 -30.30 47.26 -23.62
CA GLY A 305 -30.21 47.15 -22.15
C GLY A 305 -28.91 46.54 -21.64
N LEU A 306 -27.98 46.19 -22.54
CA LEU A 306 -26.68 45.56 -22.23
C LEU A 306 -25.53 46.59 -22.15
N GLY A 307 -25.79 47.86 -22.47
CA GLY A 307 -24.84 48.97 -22.39
C GLY A 307 -23.61 48.73 -23.29
N HIS A 308 -22.42 48.83 -22.70
CA HIS A 308 -21.11 48.63 -23.37
C HIS A 308 -20.77 47.18 -23.75
N ARG A 309 -21.67 46.21 -23.52
CA ARG A 309 -21.41 44.76 -23.69
C ARG A 309 -22.13 44.20 -24.91
N LEU A 310 -21.46 43.35 -25.67
CA LEU A 310 -22.05 42.50 -26.71
C LEU A 310 -22.08 41.05 -26.23
N VAL A 311 -23.24 40.41 -26.24
CA VAL A 311 -23.38 39.00 -25.82
C VAL A 311 -23.67 38.14 -27.05
N LEU A 312 -22.71 37.29 -27.40
CA LEU A 312 -22.89 36.24 -28.40
C LEU A 312 -23.33 34.97 -27.67
N ALA A 313 -24.57 34.51 -27.87
CA ALA A 313 -25.18 33.50 -27.01
C ALA A 313 -24.62 32.07 -27.20
N ARG A 314 -24.24 31.71 -28.43
CA ARG A 314 -23.66 30.39 -28.76
C ARG A 314 -22.73 30.57 -29.95
N VAL A 315 -21.45 30.78 -29.66
CA VAL A 315 -20.46 31.07 -30.69
C VAL A 315 -19.99 29.81 -31.44
N ASP A 316 -19.79 29.91 -32.74
CA ASP A 316 -19.14 28.89 -33.58
C ASP A 316 -17.92 29.47 -34.31
N SER A 317 -17.22 28.65 -35.11
CA SER A 317 -16.00 29.09 -35.81
C SER A 317 -16.21 30.27 -36.76
N THR A 318 -17.44 30.52 -37.19
CA THR A 318 -17.78 31.65 -38.08
C THR A 318 -17.93 32.97 -37.33
N ASP A 319 -17.97 32.96 -36.00
CA ASP A 319 -18.04 34.18 -35.18
C ASP A 319 -16.64 34.76 -34.86
N GLU A 320 -15.56 34.08 -35.23
CA GLU A 320 -14.19 34.61 -35.09
C GLU A 320 -13.96 35.85 -35.96
N GLY A 321 -13.34 36.88 -35.39
CA GLY A 321 -13.05 38.11 -36.13
C GLY A 321 -12.99 39.35 -35.25
N THR A 322 -12.91 40.50 -35.89
CA THR A 322 -12.78 41.79 -35.22
C THR A 322 -14.14 42.47 -35.07
N TYR A 323 -14.42 42.96 -33.87
CA TYR A 323 -15.65 43.62 -33.48
C TYR A 323 -15.34 45.06 -33.08
N ILE A 324 -16.14 45.99 -33.57
CA ILE A 324 -15.97 47.43 -33.39
C ILE A 324 -17.14 47.96 -32.57
N CYS A 325 -16.85 48.76 -31.56
CA CYS A 325 -17.86 49.45 -30.77
C CYS A 325 -17.78 50.97 -31.00
N GLN A 326 -18.95 51.61 -31.13
CA GLN A 326 -19.10 53.05 -31.33
C GLN A 326 -20.04 53.63 -30.28
N THR A 327 -19.73 54.81 -29.75
CA THR A 327 -20.61 55.53 -28.82
C THR A 327 -21.77 56.21 -29.57
N LEU A 328 -22.77 56.70 -28.84
CA LEU A 328 -23.95 57.38 -29.40
C LEU A 328 -23.61 58.58 -30.29
N ASP A 329 -22.47 59.23 -30.06
CA ASP A 329 -21.99 60.38 -30.82
C ASP A 329 -21.27 59.99 -32.13
N GLY A 330 -21.24 58.70 -32.48
CA GLY A 330 -20.53 58.17 -33.66
C GLY A 330 -19.00 58.13 -33.49
N VAL A 331 -18.49 58.39 -32.29
CA VAL A 331 -17.06 58.34 -31.99
C VAL A 331 -16.62 56.89 -31.80
N PHE A 332 -15.45 56.55 -32.36
CA PHE A 332 -14.83 55.23 -32.22
C PHE A 332 -14.56 54.92 -30.74
N GLY A 333 -15.26 53.92 -30.21
CA GLY A 333 -15.11 53.46 -28.82
C GLY A 333 -13.92 52.52 -28.66
N GLY A 334 -13.74 51.58 -29.59
CA GLY A 334 -12.64 50.62 -29.59
C GLY A 334 -12.87 49.41 -30.49
N MET A 335 -11.87 48.54 -30.58
CA MET A 335 -11.96 47.26 -31.31
C MET A 335 -11.51 46.08 -30.44
N VAL A 336 -12.17 44.94 -30.60
CA VAL A 336 -11.82 43.67 -29.93
C VAL A 336 -11.81 42.55 -30.96
N THR A 337 -10.73 41.79 -31.03
CA THR A 337 -10.63 40.60 -31.89
C THR A 337 -10.98 39.36 -31.07
N LEU A 338 -12.04 38.66 -31.47
CA LEU A 338 -12.47 37.40 -30.88
C LEU A 338 -11.77 36.23 -31.56
N LYS A 339 -11.07 35.42 -30.76
CA LYS A 339 -10.56 34.10 -31.16
C LYS A 339 -11.27 33.01 -30.37
N LEU A 340 -11.67 31.93 -31.02
CA LEU A 340 -12.42 30.86 -30.41
C LEU A 340 -11.59 29.58 -30.36
N GLY A 341 -11.93 28.71 -29.43
CA GLY A 341 -11.25 27.43 -29.29
C GLY A 341 -11.87 26.55 -28.23
N PHE A 342 -11.14 25.49 -27.89
CA PHE A 342 -11.50 24.58 -26.82
C PHE A 342 -10.60 24.80 -25.60
N PRO A 343 -11.15 24.73 -24.37
CA PRO A 343 -10.32 24.68 -23.17
C PRO A 343 -9.43 23.41 -23.21
N PRO A 344 -8.26 23.44 -22.56
CA PRO A 344 -7.36 22.30 -22.56
C PRO A 344 -8.04 21.10 -21.90
N ALA A 345 -7.93 19.92 -22.50
CA ALA A 345 -8.38 18.69 -21.86
C ALA A 345 -7.38 18.22 -20.81
N ARG A 346 -7.69 17.17 -20.06
CA ARG A 346 -6.73 16.58 -19.12
C ARG A 346 -5.62 15.88 -19.91
N PRO A 347 -4.34 16.26 -19.76
CA PRO A 347 -3.26 15.65 -20.54
C PRO A 347 -3.07 14.18 -20.14
N GLU A 348 -2.89 13.31 -21.14
CA GLU A 348 -2.60 11.89 -20.95
C GLU A 348 -1.09 11.69 -20.80
N VAL A 349 -0.66 11.32 -19.61
CA VAL A 349 0.76 11.19 -19.24
C VAL A 349 1.07 9.72 -19.00
N SER A 350 2.11 9.21 -19.66
CA SER A 350 2.63 7.86 -19.48
C SER A 350 4.10 7.91 -19.06
N CYS A 351 4.51 7.06 -18.12
CA CYS A 351 5.88 7.00 -17.62
C CYS A 351 6.43 5.58 -17.68
N GLN A 352 7.72 5.46 -18.01
CA GLN A 352 8.43 4.18 -18.08
C GLN A 352 9.86 4.33 -17.55
N ALA A 353 10.31 3.33 -16.79
CA ALA A 353 11.69 3.17 -16.35
C ALA A 353 12.29 1.92 -17.00
N VAL A 354 13.49 2.03 -17.57
CA VAL A 354 14.20 0.89 -18.18
C VAL A 354 15.22 0.26 -17.22
N ASP A 355 15.63 1.01 -16.20
CA ASP A 355 16.55 0.61 -15.14
C ASP A 355 16.07 1.20 -13.79
N TYR A 356 16.86 1.04 -12.73
CA TYR A 356 16.55 1.50 -11.38
C TYR A 356 17.05 2.93 -11.07
N GLU A 357 17.67 3.63 -12.03
CA GLU A 357 18.23 4.98 -11.85
C GLU A 357 17.52 6.04 -12.71
N ASN A 358 16.81 5.63 -13.76
CA ASN A 358 16.32 6.51 -14.81
C ASN A 358 14.89 6.15 -15.20
N PHE A 359 14.05 7.18 -15.29
CA PHE A 359 12.73 7.03 -15.89
C PHE A 359 12.40 8.23 -16.77
N SER A 360 11.48 8.03 -17.71
CA SER A 360 10.99 9.11 -18.54
C SER A 360 9.48 9.06 -18.69
N CYS A 361 8.88 10.24 -18.75
CA CYS A 361 7.46 10.43 -18.96
C CYS A 361 7.21 11.14 -20.28
N THR A 362 6.16 10.72 -20.97
CA THR A 362 5.74 11.25 -22.26
C THR A 362 4.26 11.63 -22.21
N TRP A 363 3.90 12.71 -22.88
CA TRP A 363 2.52 13.15 -23.03
C TRP A 363 2.32 13.82 -24.39
N SER A 364 1.09 13.82 -24.87
CA SER A 364 0.67 14.55 -26.06
C SER A 364 -0.37 15.61 -25.68
N PRO A 365 -0.36 16.79 -26.33
CA PRO A 365 -1.36 17.81 -26.10
C PRO A 365 -2.72 17.35 -26.63
N SER A 366 -3.78 17.78 -25.96
CA SER A 366 -5.15 17.31 -26.25
C SER A 366 -5.65 17.59 -27.68
N GLN A 367 -5.04 18.56 -28.38
CA GLN A 367 -5.48 19.03 -29.70
C GLN A 367 -4.56 18.58 -30.85
N ASP A 368 -3.38 18.02 -30.57
CA ASP A 368 -2.46 17.50 -31.58
C ASP A 368 -1.74 16.23 -31.11
N PRO A 369 -2.26 15.04 -31.44
CA PRO A 369 -1.66 13.77 -31.04
C PRO A 369 -0.30 13.47 -31.71
N GLN A 370 0.10 14.22 -32.75
CA GLN A 370 1.36 13.98 -33.45
C GLN A 370 2.57 14.57 -32.71
N GLU A 371 2.35 15.54 -31.83
CA GLU A 371 3.40 16.14 -31.03
C GLU A 371 3.56 15.42 -29.69
N VAL A 372 4.72 14.81 -29.45
CA VAL A 372 5.02 14.06 -28.22
C VAL A 372 6.09 14.79 -27.42
N PHE A 373 5.72 15.23 -26.23
CA PHE A 373 6.66 15.81 -25.27
C PHE A 373 7.26 14.72 -24.38
N ARG A 374 8.54 14.87 -24.00
CA ARG A 374 9.25 13.93 -23.13
C ARG A 374 10.02 14.65 -22.03
N CYS A 375 9.90 14.14 -20.81
CA CYS A 375 10.73 14.50 -19.67
C CYS A 375 11.50 13.27 -19.19
N ALA A 376 12.81 13.38 -19.03
CA ALA A 376 13.66 12.33 -18.49
C ALA A 376 14.21 12.74 -17.13
N VAL A 377 14.13 11.84 -16.16
CA VAL A 377 14.65 12.01 -14.80
C VAL A 377 15.78 11.01 -14.62
N HIS A 378 16.95 11.52 -14.24
CA HIS A 378 18.17 10.75 -14.03
C HIS A 378 18.56 10.73 -12.55
N GLY A 379 19.21 9.65 -12.10
CA GLY A 379 19.63 9.51 -10.70
C GLY A 379 18.46 9.39 -9.73
N ALA A 380 17.34 8.83 -10.20
CA ALA A 380 16.19 8.56 -9.38
C ALA A 380 16.50 7.48 -8.34
N GLU A 381 16.08 7.71 -7.11
CA GLU A 381 16.12 6.73 -6.05
C GLU A 381 14.97 5.74 -6.24
N PHE A 382 15.30 4.46 -6.41
CA PHE A 382 14.34 3.40 -6.72
C PHE A 382 13.15 3.31 -5.73
N TRP A 383 13.38 3.64 -4.46
CA TRP A 383 12.39 3.55 -3.38
C TRP A 383 11.62 4.86 -3.14
N SER A 384 11.95 5.91 -3.88
CA SER A 384 11.35 7.24 -3.72
C SER A 384 10.11 7.41 -4.59
N GLU A 385 9.25 8.33 -4.19
CA GLU A 385 8.01 8.69 -4.89
C GLU A 385 8.19 10.07 -5.55
N TYR A 386 7.96 10.12 -6.85
CA TYR A 386 8.13 11.30 -7.68
C TYR A 386 6.75 11.84 -8.06
N ARG A 387 6.44 13.06 -7.64
CA ARG A 387 5.22 13.74 -8.07
C ARG A 387 5.49 14.54 -9.34
N ILE A 388 4.83 14.16 -10.43
CA ILE A 388 4.93 14.81 -11.72
C ILE A 388 3.66 15.60 -11.97
N ASN A 389 3.83 16.89 -12.22
CA ASN A 389 2.75 17.80 -12.54
C ASN A 389 2.90 18.23 -14.00
N VAL A 390 1.97 17.78 -14.85
CA VAL A 390 1.86 18.22 -16.24
C VAL A 390 0.64 19.09 -16.36
N THR A 391 0.84 20.36 -16.72
CA THR A 391 -0.24 21.33 -16.89
C THR A 391 -0.27 21.84 -18.33
N GLU A 392 -1.39 21.60 -19.02
CA GLU A 392 -1.67 22.18 -20.33
C GLU A 392 -2.38 23.53 -20.12
N VAL A 393 -1.82 24.60 -20.68
CA VAL A 393 -2.34 25.96 -20.51
C VAL A 393 -2.62 26.57 -21.87
N ASN A 394 -3.81 27.15 -22.03
CA ASN A 394 -4.13 28.01 -23.16
C ASN A 394 -4.93 29.25 -22.66
N PRO A 395 -5.24 30.22 -23.53
CA PRO A 395 -5.98 31.42 -23.10
C PRO A 395 -7.39 31.19 -22.54
N LEU A 396 -7.96 29.99 -22.72
CA LEU A 396 -9.29 29.59 -22.21
C LEU A 396 -9.21 28.87 -20.86
N GLY A 397 -8.01 28.59 -20.35
CA GLY A 397 -7.80 28.01 -19.03
C GLY A 397 -6.57 27.12 -18.93
N ALA A 398 -6.48 26.41 -17.81
CA ALA A 398 -5.43 25.44 -17.56
C ALA A 398 -6.05 24.11 -17.10
N SER A 399 -5.44 23.01 -17.52
CA SER A 399 -5.84 21.67 -17.12
C SER A 399 -4.60 20.90 -16.67
N THR A 400 -4.70 20.28 -15.50
CA THR A 400 -3.55 19.65 -14.83
C THR A 400 -3.76 18.15 -14.68
N CYS A 401 -2.74 17.38 -15.02
CA CYS A 401 -2.57 15.98 -14.65
C CYS A 401 -1.46 15.86 -13.60
N LEU A 402 -1.81 15.31 -12.45
CA LEU A 402 -0.88 14.97 -11.39
C LEU A 402 -0.69 13.46 -11.41
N LEU A 403 0.56 13.02 -11.57
CA LEU A 403 0.95 11.62 -11.57
C LEU A 403 1.96 11.37 -10.46
N ASP A 404 1.61 10.52 -9.51
CA ASP A 404 2.54 10.05 -8.49
C ASP A 404 3.23 8.78 -9.05
N VAL A 405 4.52 8.92 -9.36
CA VAL A 405 5.35 7.94 -10.06
C VAL A 405 6.30 7.28 -9.08
N ARG A 406 6.28 5.95 -9.06
CA ARG A 406 7.26 5.12 -8.34
C ARG A 406 8.00 4.28 -9.35
N LEU A 407 9.33 4.27 -9.31
CA LEU A 407 10.11 3.45 -10.24
C LEU A 407 9.65 1.98 -10.20
N GLN A 408 9.29 1.47 -9.01
CA GLN A 408 8.84 0.08 -8.85
C GLN A 408 7.58 -0.27 -9.66
N SER A 409 6.72 0.70 -10.01
CA SER A 409 5.49 0.45 -10.77
C SER A 409 5.68 0.64 -12.28
N ILE A 410 6.58 1.52 -12.68
CA ILE A 410 6.83 1.87 -14.09
C ILE A 410 8.05 1.16 -14.69
N LEU A 411 8.74 0.34 -13.89
CA LEU A 411 9.89 -0.46 -14.33
C LEU A 411 9.45 -1.45 -15.40
N ARG A 412 10.13 -1.40 -16.53
CA ARG A 412 9.94 -2.34 -17.62
C ARG A 412 11.27 -2.47 -18.34
N PRO A 413 12.06 -3.51 -18.01
CA PRO A 413 13.35 -3.74 -18.64
C PRO A 413 13.19 -3.89 -20.16
N ASP A 414 14.29 -3.69 -20.89
CA ASP A 414 14.36 -4.09 -22.29
C ASP A 414 14.40 -5.63 -22.43
N PRO A 415 14.00 -6.19 -23.59
CA PRO A 415 14.09 -7.62 -23.85
C PRO A 415 15.54 -8.14 -23.71
N PRO A 416 15.75 -9.36 -23.19
CA PRO A 416 17.07 -9.99 -23.16
C PRO A 416 17.68 -10.08 -24.56
N GLN A 417 19.02 -10.05 -24.61
CA GLN A 417 19.77 -9.98 -25.85
C GLN A 417 20.53 -11.28 -26.12
N GLY A 418 20.92 -11.49 -27.37
CA GLY A 418 21.79 -12.60 -27.75
C GLY A 418 21.22 -13.99 -27.47
N LEU A 419 19.90 -14.18 -27.56
CA LEU A 419 19.27 -15.50 -27.41
C LEU A 419 19.82 -16.47 -28.47
N ARG A 420 20.46 -17.54 -28.01
CA ARG A 420 20.97 -18.65 -28.81
C ARG A 420 20.26 -19.93 -28.41
N VAL A 421 19.99 -20.80 -29.38
CA VAL A 421 19.34 -22.10 -29.16
C VAL A 421 20.14 -23.17 -29.87
N GLU A 422 20.73 -24.07 -29.11
CA GLU A 422 21.65 -25.10 -29.61
C GLU A 422 21.12 -26.49 -29.28
N SER A 423 21.43 -27.46 -30.16
CA SER A 423 21.11 -28.86 -29.91
C SER A 423 22.01 -29.43 -28.83
N VAL A 424 21.48 -30.21 -27.89
CA VAL A 424 22.33 -30.96 -26.94
C VAL A 424 22.76 -32.28 -27.59
N PRO A 425 24.06 -32.51 -27.85
CA PRO A 425 24.53 -33.73 -28.51
C PRO A 425 24.11 -34.99 -27.76
N GLY A 426 23.63 -36.01 -28.48
CA GLY A 426 23.21 -37.28 -27.88
C GLY A 426 21.85 -37.28 -27.19
N TYR A 427 21.17 -36.13 -27.08
CA TYR A 427 19.86 -36.02 -26.44
C TYR A 427 18.79 -35.51 -27.42
N PRO A 428 18.01 -36.40 -28.05
CA PRO A 428 17.14 -36.03 -29.18
C PRO A 428 15.89 -35.22 -28.79
N ARG A 429 15.69 -34.95 -27.50
CA ARG A 429 14.58 -34.10 -27.00
C ARG A 429 15.07 -32.89 -26.22
N ARG A 430 16.35 -32.53 -26.36
CA ARG A 430 16.94 -31.43 -25.60
C ARG A 430 17.43 -30.29 -26.49
N LEU A 431 17.12 -29.08 -26.04
CA LEU A 431 17.65 -27.83 -26.58
C LEU A 431 18.23 -27.01 -25.43
N HIS A 432 19.43 -26.48 -25.60
CA HIS A 432 20.04 -25.53 -24.68
C HIS A 432 19.78 -24.12 -25.22
N ALA A 433 19.13 -23.29 -24.43
CA ALA A 433 18.88 -21.89 -24.73
C ALA A 433 19.73 -21.02 -23.79
N SER A 434 20.43 -20.03 -24.32
CA SER A 434 21.24 -19.09 -23.54
C SER A 434 21.06 -17.65 -24.02
N TRP A 435 21.11 -16.68 -23.11
CA TRP A 435 20.93 -15.26 -23.41
C TRP A 435 21.73 -14.37 -22.45
N THR A 436 21.73 -13.06 -22.72
CA THR A 436 22.35 -12.04 -21.86
C THR A 436 21.34 -10.99 -21.40
N TYR A 437 21.68 -10.31 -20.32
CA TYR A 437 20.95 -9.12 -19.86
C TYR A 437 20.93 -8.06 -20.98
N PRO A 438 19.85 -7.25 -21.07
CA PRO A 438 19.82 -6.12 -21.98
C PRO A 438 20.90 -5.09 -21.61
N ALA A 439 21.50 -4.44 -22.61
CA ALA A 439 22.57 -3.46 -22.41
C ALA A 439 22.15 -2.23 -21.58
N SER A 440 20.85 -1.91 -21.57
CA SER A 440 20.27 -0.85 -20.74
C SER A 440 20.21 -1.21 -19.25
N TRP A 441 20.28 -2.50 -18.90
CA TRP A 441 20.25 -2.94 -17.51
C TRP A 441 21.66 -2.96 -16.92
N ARG A 442 22.02 -1.92 -16.18
CA ARG A 442 23.27 -1.87 -15.43
C ARG A 442 23.28 -2.96 -14.36
N ARG A 443 24.28 -3.83 -14.38
CA ARG A 443 24.40 -4.91 -13.39
C ARG A 443 24.83 -4.32 -12.05
N GLN A 444 23.93 -4.35 -11.09
CA GLN A 444 24.24 -4.19 -9.67
C GLN A 444 24.00 -5.53 -8.95
N PRO A 445 24.78 -5.86 -7.91
CA PRO A 445 24.68 -7.14 -7.22
C PRO A 445 23.31 -7.42 -6.59
N TYR A 446 22.48 -6.39 -6.41
CA TYR A 446 21.18 -6.48 -5.74
C TYR A 446 19.97 -6.38 -6.70
N PHE A 447 20.18 -6.02 -7.97
CA PHE A 447 19.10 -5.80 -8.95
C PHE A 447 19.20 -6.80 -10.09
N LEU A 448 18.81 -8.04 -9.81
CA LEU A 448 18.78 -9.15 -10.76
C LEU A 448 17.47 -9.14 -11.56
N LEU A 449 17.54 -9.68 -12.78
CA LEU A 449 16.37 -10.00 -13.58
C LEU A 449 16.04 -11.49 -13.42
N LYS A 450 14.75 -11.80 -13.36
CA LYS A 450 14.23 -13.13 -13.61
C LYS A 450 13.68 -13.23 -15.03
N PHE A 451 13.63 -14.45 -15.55
CA PHE A 451 13.31 -14.71 -16.94
C PHE A 451 12.13 -15.65 -17.07
N ARG A 452 11.42 -15.51 -18.18
CA ARG A 452 10.48 -16.53 -18.68
C ARG A 452 10.81 -16.81 -20.12
N LEU A 453 10.78 -18.07 -20.49
CA LEU A 453 11.10 -18.54 -21.82
C LEU A 453 9.87 -19.26 -22.39
N GLN A 454 9.56 -18.97 -23.64
CA GLN A 454 8.53 -19.67 -24.39
C GLN A 454 9.15 -20.40 -25.56
N TYR A 455 8.71 -21.62 -25.80
CA TYR A 455 9.13 -22.43 -26.93
C TYR A 455 7.96 -23.19 -27.54
N ARG A 456 8.05 -23.47 -28.85
CA ARG A 456 7.10 -24.33 -29.56
C ARG A 456 7.73 -24.92 -30.81
N PRO A 457 7.26 -26.08 -31.30
CA PRO A 457 7.55 -26.50 -32.67
C PRO A 457 7.05 -25.45 -33.66
N VAL A 458 7.81 -25.17 -34.71
CA VAL A 458 7.50 -24.10 -35.70
C VAL A 458 6.07 -24.19 -36.25
N ARG A 459 5.59 -25.43 -36.47
CA ARG A 459 4.28 -25.73 -37.07
C ARG A 459 3.15 -25.86 -36.04
N HIS A 460 3.43 -25.75 -34.75
CA HIS A 460 2.44 -25.88 -33.70
C HIS A 460 2.00 -24.49 -33.19
N PRO A 461 0.70 -24.22 -32.99
CA PRO A 461 0.22 -22.90 -32.58
C PRO A 461 0.42 -22.60 -31.08
N ALA A 462 0.43 -23.63 -30.22
CA ALA A 462 0.55 -23.43 -28.78
C ALA A 462 2.01 -23.30 -28.32
N TRP A 463 2.24 -22.38 -27.39
CA TRP A 463 3.53 -22.16 -26.71
C TRP A 463 3.59 -22.94 -25.40
N SER A 464 4.70 -23.63 -25.18
CA SER A 464 5.13 -24.08 -23.86
C SER A 464 5.88 -22.94 -23.16
N MET A 465 5.84 -22.91 -21.82
CA MET A 465 6.51 -21.88 -21.02
C MET A 465 7.30 -22.51 -19.89
N VAL A 466 8.50 -21.97 -19.63
CA VAL A 466 9.33 -22.28 -18.47
C VAL A 466 9.86 -20.98 -17.86
N GLU A 467 10.19 -21.00 -16.57
CA GLU A 467 10.77 -19.88 -15.82
C GLU A 467 12.19 -20.24 -15.37
N PRO A 468 13.23 -19.88 -16.15
CA PRO A 468 14.62 -20.21 -15.85
C PRO A 468 15.14 -19.49 -14.60
N ILE A 469 16.00 -20.17 -13.84
CA ILE A 469 16.66 -19.60 -12.64
C ILE A 469 17.84 -18.69 -13.03
N GLY A 470 18.41 -18.86 -14.23
CA GLY A 470 19.60 -18.17 -14.68
C GLY A 470 19.50 -17.60 -16.10
N LEU A 471 20.65 -17.49 -16.76
CA LEU A 471 20.80 -16.98 -18.13
C LEU A 471 20.79 -18.07 -19.20
N GLU A 472 20.54 -19.30 -18.78
CA GLU A 472 20.45 -20.46 -19.63
C GLU A 472 19.36 -21.39 -19.12
N GLU A 473 18.81 -22.19 -20.03
CA GLU A 473 17.78 -23.18 -19.75
C GLU A 473 17.94 -24.37 -20.70
N VAL A 474 17.76 -25.59 -20.17
CA VAL A 474 17.73 -26.81 -20.98
C VAL A 474 16.28 -27.27 -21.12
N ILE A 475 15.70 -27.05 -22.29
CA ILE A 475 14.38 -27.57 -22.64
C ILE A 475 14.51 -29.09 -22.76
N THR A 476 13.74 -29.86 -21.99
CA THR A 476 13.89 -31.33 -21.89
C THR A 476 12.84 -32.15 -22.64
N ASP A 477 11.78 -31.50 -23.10
CA ASP A 477 10.61 -32.07 -23.75
C ASP A 477 10.44 -31.58 -25.20
N ALA A 478 11.53 -31.10 -25.83
CA ALA A 478 11.50 -30.68 -27.22
C ALA A 478 11.16 -31.87 -28.15
N VAL A 479 10.37 -31.62 -29.19
CA VAL A 479 9.97 -32.67 -30.13
C VAL A 479 11.14 -33.06 -31.01
N ALA A 480 11.56 -34.33 -30.95
CA ALA A 480 12.72 -34.82 -31.67
C ALA A 480 12.65 -34.54 -33.18
N GLY A 481 13.74 -34.01 -33.73
CA GLY A 481 13.91 -33.74 -35.16
C GLY A 481 13.07 -32.60 -35.73
N LEU A 482 12.26 -31.90 -34.92
CA LEU A 482 11.50 -30.73 -35.38
C LEU A 482 12.17 -29.42 -34.96
N PRO A 483 12.20 -28.39 -35.84
CA PRO A 483 12.67 -27.07 -35.44
C PRO A 483 11.70 -26.45 -34.44
N HIS A 484 12.26 -25.79 -33.43
CA HIS A 484 11.55 -25.06 -32.40
C HIS A 484 11.88 -23.58 -32.49
N VAL A 485 10.86 -22.75 -32.27
CA VAL A 485 11.01 -21.31 -32.06
C VAL A 485 11.07 -21.05 -30.57
N VAL A 486 12.00 -20.22 -30.14
CA VAL A 486 12.21 -19.85 -28.73
C VAL A 486 12.28 -18.34 -28.61
N ARG A 487 11.70 -17.80 -27.53
CA ARG A 487 11.80 -16.38 -27.16
C ARG A 487 11.85 -16.24 -25.64
N VAL A 488 12.55 -15.22 -25.17
CA VAL A 488 12.75 -14.96 -23.74
C VAL A 488 12.30 -13.55 -23.37
N SER A 489 11.78 -13.36 -22.16
CA SER A 489 11.37 -12.08 -21.61
C SER A 489 11.91 -11.96 -20.19
N ALA A 490 12.16 -10.73 -19.75
CA ALA A 490 12.75 -10.42 -18.45
C ALA A 490 11.81 -9.56 -17.61
N ARG A 491 11.92 -9.72 -16.30
CA ARG A 491 11.31 -8.84 -15.30
C ARG A 491 12.27 -8.71 -14.14
N ASP A 492 12.14 -7.64 -13.37
CA ASP A 492 12.84 -7.52 -12.10
C ASP A 492 12.56 -8.73 -11.19
N PHE A 493 13.62 -9.19 -10.49
CA PHE A 493 13.58 -10.37 -9.64
C PHE A 493 12.62 -10.22 -8.45
N LEU A 494 12.43 -8.99 -7.94
CA LEU A 494 11.50 -8.67 -6.84
C LEU A 494 10.07 -8.42 -7.34
N ASP A 495 9.76 -8.77 -8.60
CA ASP A 495 8.48 -8.53 -9.24
C ASP A 495 8.10 -7.04 -9.35
N ALA A 496 9.07 -6.13 -9.30
CA ALA A 496 8.83 -4.74 -9.62
C ALA A 496 8.46 -4.60 -11.11
N GLY A 497 7.49 -3.73 -11.39
CA GLY A 497 7.14 -3.34 -12.74
C GLY A 497 6.49 -4.44 -13.57
N THR A 498 6.75 -4.46 -14.88
CA THR A 498 6.14 -5.40 -15.83
C THR A 498 7.18 -6.19 -16.62
N TRP A 499 6.75 -7.30 -17.22
CA TRP A 499 7.58 -8.06 -18.15
C TRP A 499 7.98 -7.20 -19.35
N SER A 500 9.23 -7.35 -19.77
CA SER A 500 9.73 -6.78 -21.01
C SER A 500 8.97 -7.36 -22.22
N ALA A 501 9.13 -6.72 -23.37
CA ALA A 501 8.76 -7.37 -24.63
C ALA A 501 9.51 -8.71 -24.78
N TRP A 502 9.00 -9.59 -25.64
CA TRP A 502 9.75 -10.79 -25.99
C TRP A 502 11.00 -10.40 -26.78
N SER A 503 12.10 -11.14 -26.56
CA SER A 503 13.27 -11.08 -27.42
C SER A 503 12.89 -11.43 -28.87
N PRO A 504 13.74 -11.05 -29.85
CA PRO A 504 13.67 -11.64 -31.18
C PRO A 504 13.64 -13.17 -31.10
N GLU A 505 12.90 -13.79 -32.01
CA GLU A 505 12.75 -15.24 -32.06
C GLU A 505 14.05 -15.91 -32.50
N ALA A 506 14.49 -16.91 -31.72
CA ALA A 506 15.62 -17.77 -32.03
C ALA A 506 15.13 -19.18 -32.38
N TRP A 507 15.93 -19.92 -33.15
CA TRP A 507 15.54 -21.19 -33.74
C TRP A 507 16.57 -22.26 -33.40
N GLY A 508 16.10 -23.46 -33.05
CA GLY A 508 16.96 -24.62 -32.80
C GLY A 508 16.26 -25.92 -33.13
N THR A 509 17.03 -26.93 -33.55
CA THR A 509 16.50 -28.28 -33.85
C THR A 509 17.20 -29.29 -32.95
N PRO A 510 16.47 -30.13 -32.19
CA PRO A 510 17.08 -31.14 -31.33
C PRO A 510 17.94 -32.11 -32.12
N SER A 511 19.00 -32.64 -31.50
CA SER A 511 19.93 -33.55 -32.17
C SER A 511 19.21 -34.81 -32.68
N THR A 512 19.55 -35.25 -33.88
CA THR A 512 19.01 -36.50 -34.47
C THR A 512 20.02 -37.65 -34.44
N GLY A 513 21.23 -37.43 -33.92
CA GLY A 513 22.31 -38.42 -33.90
C GLY A 513 22.41 -39.18 -32.57
N PRO A 514 22.93 -40.42 -32.57
CA PRO A 514 23.32 -41.11 -31.34
C PRO A 514 24.48 -40.36 -30.65
N LEU A 515 24.69 -40.60 -29.35
CA LEU A 515 25.89 -40.15 -28.61
C LEU A 515 27.12 -40.44 -29.47
N GLN A 516 27.87 -39.40 -29.86
CA GLN A 516 29.22 -39.61 -30.35
C GLN A 516 30.00 -40.18 -29.16
N ASN A 517 30.32 -41.47 -29.23
CA ASN A 517 31.44 -42.01 -28.49
C ASN A 517 32.65 -41.17 -28.90
N GLU A 518 33.15 -40.33 -28.01
CA GLU A 518 34.53 -39.86 -28.09
C GLU A 518 35.44 -41.07 -27.86
N ILE A 519 35.70 -41.80 -28.94
CA ILE A 519 36.97 -42.49 -29.14
C ILE A 519 37.49 -41.98 -30.47
N ALA A 520 38.23 -40.88 -30.40
CA ALA A 520 39.19 -40.48 -31.42
C ALA A 520 40.42 -39.94 -30.70
N ASP A 521 41.24 -40.90 -30.27
CA ASP A 521 42.71 -40.88 -30.35
C ASP A 521 43.41 -39.56 -30.01
N ASP A 522 43.72 -39.38 -28.72
CA ASP A 522 44.84 -38.53 -28.32
C ASP A 522 46.03 -39.44 -27.97
N SER A 523 46.73 -39.90 -29.02
CA SER A 523 48.07 -40.45 -28.83
C SER A 523 48.96 -40.33 -30.06
N GLN A 524 49.08 -39.14 -30.64
CA GLN A 524 50.34 -38.72 -31.30
C GLN A 524 50.64 -37.22 -31.11
N VAL A 525 50.74 -36.78 -29.85
CA VAL A 525 51.77 -35.81 -29.46
C VAL A 525 52.39 -36.33 -28.14
N HIS A 526 53.63 -36.84 -28.25
CA HIS A 526 54.50 -37.50 -27.24
C HIS A 526 54.24 -39.03 -27.14
N LYS A 527 55.03 -39.93 -27.75
CA LYS A 527 56.50 -40.04 -27.83
C LYS A 527 57.21 -39.86 -26.48
N GLU A 528 57.03 -40.89 -25.66
CA GLU A 528 58.09 -41.74 -25.08
C GLU A 528 59.31 -41.06 -24.45
N GLN A 529 59.21 -40.83 -23.14
CA GLN A 529 60.19 -41.22 -22.12
C GLN A 529 59.32 -41.79 -20.98
N GLN A 530 59.45 -43.03 -20.52
CA GLN A 530 60.67 -43.69 -20.08
C GLN A 530 60.57 -45.21 -20.24
N GLU A 531 61.50 -45.78 -21.02
CA GLU A 531 62.20 -46.98 -20.57
C GLU A 531 63.22 -46.55 -19.50
N ALA A 532 63.17 -47.16 -18.32
CA ALA A 532 64.33 -47.74 -17.65
C ALA A 532 63.95 -48.42 -16.31
N VAL A 533 63.74 -49.73 -16.41
CA VAL A 533 64.25 -50.81 -15.53
C VAL A 533 63.91 -50.81 -14.01
N ALA A 534 63.08 -51.82 -13.67
CA ALA A 534 62.99 -52.71 -12.49
C ALA A 534 63.84 -52.47 -11.22
N GLN A 535 63.26 -52.71 -10.01
CA GLN A 535 63.35 -53.96 -9.21
C GLN A 535 62.75 -53.82 -7.77
N GLU A 536 62.08 -54.87 -7.28
CA GLU A 536 61.91 -55.44 -5.88
C GLU A 536 61.78 -54.51 -4.63
N ASP A 537 61.06 -54.80 -3.53
CA ASP A 537 60.47 -56.00 -2.92
C ASP A 537 59.42 -55.60 -1.84
N GLY A 538 58.59 -56.54 -1.34
CA GLY A 538 57.38 -56.36 -0.49
C GLY A 538 57.54 -55.83 0.98
N PRO A 539 56.62 -56.10 1.95
CA PRO A 539 55.35 -56.87 1.94
C PRO A 539 54.09 -56.15 2.59
N THR A 540 52.89 -56.70 2.32
CA THR A 540 51.51 -56.42 2.87
C THR A 540 51.38 -56.47 4.41
N PRO A 541 50.37 -55.86 5.13
CA PRO A 541 48.89 -55.95 4.92
C PRO A 541 48.07 -54.71 5.45
N PRO A 542 46.79 -54.79 5.90
CA PRO A 542 45.51 -54.88 5.16
C PRO A 542 44.54 -53.69 5.39
N ARG A 543 43.41 -53.67 4.66
CA ARG A 543 42.22 -52.81 4.89
C ARG A 543 41.71 -52.88 6.34
N PRO A 544 41.16 -51.78 6.91
CA PRO A 544 39.73 -51.83 7.28
C PRO A 544 38.93 -50.50 7.29
N SER A 545 37.63 -50.67 7.05
CA SER A 545 36.42 -50.04 7.64
C SER A 545 36.24 -48.52 7.86
N LEU A 546 35.03 -48.08 7.48
CA LEU A 546 34.27 -46.95 8.03
C LEU A 546 34.40 -46.84 9.56
N GLN A 547 34.80 -45.66 10.04
CA GLN A 547 34.27 -45.05 11.27
C GLN A 547 34.50 -43.53 11.26
N SER A 548 33.49 -42.84 11.77
CA SER A 548 33.47 -41.40 12.08
C SER A 548 34.35 -41.08 13.29
N ASP A 549 35.13 -40.00 13.25
CA ASP A 549 35.30 -39.13 14.41
C ASP A 549 35.92 -37.75 14.08
N PRO A 550 35.75 -36.76 14.98
CA PRO A 550 35.74 -35.32 14.68
C PRO A 550 37.08 -34.65 15.01
N ARG A 551 37.43 -33.55 14.30
CA ARG A 551 38.10 -32.35 14.87
C ARG A 551 38.27 -31.24 13.82
N PRO A 552 38.37 -29.98 14.26
CA PRO A 552 38.02 -28.79 13.48
C PRO A 552 39.22 -28.19 12.74
N LEU A 553 38.95 -27.67 11.54
CA LEU A 553 39.88 -26.83 10.77
C LEU A 553 39.82 -25.40 11.32
N ASP A 554 40.88 -25.00 12.05
CA ASP A 554 41.15 -23.64 12.51
C ASP A 554 41.82 -22.87 11.35
N HIS A 555 41.13 -21.91 10.76
CA HIS A 555 41.71 -20.92 9.84
C HIS A 555 41.42 -19.54 10.43
N LYS A 556 42.40 -18.98 11.14
CA LYS A 556 42.33 -17.62 11.69
C LYS A 556 43.15 -16.70 10.80
N ASP A 557 42.43 -15.83 10.10
CA ASP A 557 42.98 -14.73 9.32
C ASP A 557 43.45 -13.61 10.29
N PRO A 558 44.73 -13.21 10.30
CA PRO A 558 45.25 -12.20 11.23
C PRO A 558 44.53 -10.84 11.13
N LEU A 559 43.89 -10.54 9.99
CA LEU A 559 43.16 -9.30 9.78
C LEU A 559 41.84 -9.25 10.58
N GLU A 560 41.15 -10.39 10.74
CA GLU A 560 39.89 -10.47 11.49
C GLU A 560 40.12 -10.33 13.00
N GLN A 561 41.22 -10.87 13.52
CA GLN A 561 41.56 -10.70 14.95
C GLN A 561 41.85 -9.24 15.31
N VAL A 562 42.50 -8.48 14.42
CA VAL A 562 42.75 -7.06 14.64
C VAL A 562 41.45 -6.24 14.59
N ALA A 563 40.52 -6.58 13.69
CA ALA A 563 39.22 -5.92 13.61
C ALA A 563 38.32 -6.21 14.84
N VAL A 564 38.33 -7.45 15.34
CA VAL A 564 37.59 -7.84 16.54
C VAL A 564 38.16 -7.19 17.80
N LEU A 565 39.49 -7.09 17.93
CA LEU A 565 40.12 -6.41 19.07
C LEU A 565 39.89 -4.89 19.04
N ALA A 566 39.93 -4.27 17.86
CA ALA A 566 39.63 -2.84 17.70
C ALA A 566 38.17 -2.53 18.06
N SER A 567 37.22 -3.35 17.61
CA SER A 567 35.79 -3.18 17.91
C SER A 567 35.48 -3.40 19.39
N LEU A 568 36.06 -4.41 20.04
CA LEU A 568 35.92 -4.61 21.50
C LEU A 568 36.50 -3.44 22.31
N GLY A 569 37.62 -2.86 21.86
CA GLY A 569 38.21 -1.67 22.47
C GLY A 569 37.28 -0.45 22.38
N ILE A 570 36.66 -0.23 21.23
CA ILE A 570 35.71 0.88 21.00
C ILE A 570 34.46 0.71 21.88
N PHE A 571 33.88 -0.51 21.92
CA PHE A 571 32.70 -0.78 22.75
C PHE A 571 32.99 -0.63 24.26
N SER A 572 34.17 -1.07 24.71
CA SER A 572 34.60 -0.89 26.11
C SER A 572 34.77 0.59 26.45
N PHE A 573 35.32 1.40 25.54
CA PHE A 573 35.52 2.83 25.78
C PHE A 573 34.18 3.58 25.82
N LEU A 574 33.25 3.27 24.90
CA LEU A 574 31.89 3.81 24.90
C LEU A 574 31.12 3.43 26.17
N GLY A 575 31.22 2.17 26.61
CA GLY A 575 30.60 1.71 27.86
C GLY A 575 31.12 2.46 29.08
N LEU A 576 32.44 2.68 29.18
CA LEU A 576 33.05 3.44 30.26
C LEU A 576 32.67 4.93 30.22
N ALA A 577 32.58 5.53 29.03
CA ALA A 577 32.17 6.92 28.86
C ALA A 577 30.69 7.13 29.27
N VAL A 578 29.80 6.23 28.88
CA VAL A 578 28.38 6.26 29.27
C VAL A 578 28.23 6.01 30.78
N GLY A 579 29.00 5.07 31.34
CA GLY A 579 29.03 4.82 32.77
C GLY A 579 29.51 6.03 33.59
N ALA A 580 30.56 6.72 33.12
CA ALA A 580 31.07 7.93 33.77
C ALA A 580 30.07 9.10 33.69
N LEU A 581 29.37 9.26 32.57
CA LEU A 581 28.29 10.24 32.42
C LEU A 581 27.11 9.95 33.35
N ALA A 582 26.68 8.69 33.44
CA ALA A 582 25.62 8.26 34.35
C ALA A 582 26.01 8.47 35.82
N LEU A 583 27.25 8.14 36.18
CA LEU A 583 27.77 8.36 37.54
C LEU A 583 27.89 9.86 37.87
N GLY A 584 28.31 10.69 36.91
CA GLY A 584 28.35 12.14 37.04
C GLY A 584 26.97 12.75 37.24
N LEU A 585 25.96 12.27 36.49
CA LEU A 585 24.57 12.69 36.65
C LEU A 585 24.01 12.28 38.02
N TRP A 586 24.30 11.06 38.46
CA TRP A 586 23.89 10.54 39.76
C TRP A 586 24.54 11.30 40.92
N LEU A 587 25.83 11.63 40.83
CA LEU A 587 26.54 12.43 41.83
C LEU A 587 26.03 13.88 41.89
N ARG A 588 25.64 14.48 40.76
CA ARG A 588 24.99 15.81 40.74
C ARG A 588 23.62 15.78 41.40
N LEU A 589 22.80 14.77 41.10
CA LEU A 589 21.48 14.58 41.72
C LEU A 589 21.60 14.33 43.24
N ARG A 590 22.66 13.65 43.69
CA ARG A 590 22.92 13.39 45.11
C ARG A 590 23.50 14.60 45.85
N ARG A 591 24.23 15.49 45.18
CA ARG A 591 24.71 16.77 45.76
C ARG A 591 23.61 17.83 45.87
N GLY A 592 22.56 17.77 45.05
CA GLY A 592 21.39 18.65 45.15
C GLY A 592 20.41 18.32 46.30
N GLY A 593 20.64 17.25 47.06
CA GLY A 593 19.78 16.80 48.16
C GLY A 593 20.27 17.12 49.57
N LYS A 594 21.31 17.96 49.72
CA LYS A 594 21.88 18.36 51.00
C LYS A 594 21.96 19.89 51.12
N ASP A 595 20.80 20.53 51.15
CA ASP A 595 20.60 21.84 51.78
C ASP A 595 19.14 21.90 52.26
N GLY A 596 18.92 21.54 53.53
CA GLY A 596 17.63 21.71 54.19
C GLY A 596 17.48 23.16 54.68
N PRO A 597 16.30 23.80 54.58
CA PRO A 597 16.13 25.15 55.10
C PRO A 597 15.91 25.12 56.61
N GLN A 598 16.80 25.81 57.33
CA GLN A 598 16.67 26.21 58.73
C GLN A 598 15.51 27.22 58.90
N LYS A 599 14.74 27.07 59.98
CA LYS A 599 13.90 28.15 60.53
C LYS A 599 14.79 29.23 61.15
N PRO A 600 14.38 30.50 61.07
CA PRO A 600 14.29 31.29 62.30
C PRO A 600 13.01 32.14 62.38
N GLY A 601 12.60 32.43 63.62
CA GLY A 601 11.42 33.24 63.94
C GLY A 601 11.69 34.75 64.00
N PHE A 602 10.58 35.47 64.13
CA PHE A 602 10.36 36.80 64.73
C PHE A 602 11.46 37.87 64.60
N LEU A 603 11.14 38.96 63.91
CA LEU A 603 11.07 40.34 64.44
C LEU A 603 10.51 41.29 63.35
N ALA A 604 9.44 42.02 63.68
CA ALA A 604 8.99 43.25 62.99
C ALA A 604 9.90 44.44 63.44
N PRO A 605 9.92 45.65 62.81
CA PRO A 605 8.72 46.49 62.57
C PRO A 605 8.70 47.43 61.33
N MET A 606 7.48 47.89 61.00
CA MET A 606 7.03 49.25 60.54
C MET A 606 7.73 49.95 59.34
N ILE A 607 7.12 50.68 58.39
CA ILE A 607 5.85 51.42 58.08
C ILE A 607 6.13 52.13 56.70
N PRO A 608 5.25 52.81 55.89
CA PRO A 608 3.77 52.88 55.76
C PRO A 608 3.23 52.54 54.31
N VAL A 609 1.97 52.08 54.14
CA VAL A 609 0.73 52.78 53.66
C VAL A 609 0.73 53.12 52.14
N ASP A 610 -0.19 52.60 51.29
CA ASP A 610 -1.53 53.17 51.11
C ASP A 610 -2.55 52.24 50.36
N LYS A 611 -3.80 52.27 50.87
CA LYS A 611 -5.14 52.13 50.24
C LYS A 611 -5.69 50.80 49.64
N LEU A 612 -6.57 50.19 50.46
CA LEU A 612 -7.85 49.47 50.20
C LEU A 612 -8.85 50.26 49.31
N PRO A 613 -10.11 49.79 49.00
CA PRO A 613 -10.75 48.46 49.16
C PRO A 613 -11.63 48.00 47.95
N GLY A 614 -12.18 46.77 48.03
CA GLY A 614 -13.35 46.33 47.23
C GLY A 614 -13.79 44.88 47.45
N ILE A 615 -14.40 44.59 48.61
CA ILE A 615 -15.11 43.35 49.05
C ILE A 615 -16.64 43.59 48.78
N PRO A 616 -17.59 42.60 48.63
CA PRO A 616 -17.72 41.37 49.42
C PRO A 616 -18.16 40.03 48.79
N ASN A 617 -17.84 39.02 49.59
CA ASN A 617 -18.35 37.64 49.68
C ASN A 617 -19.86 37.52 50.00
N LEU A 618 -20.42 36.34 49.67
CA LEU A 618 -21.47 35.63 50.42
C LEU A 618 -21.13 34.12 50.30
N GLN A 619 -20.45 33.51 51.28
CA GLN A 619 -20.96 32.80 52.48
C GLN A 619 -21.83 31.54 52.23
N LYS A 620 -21.27 30.41 52.70
CA LYS A 620 -21.86 29.31 53.52
C LYS A 620 -23.01 28.49 52.91
N THR A 621 -22.97 27.16 52.89
CA THR A 621 -22.95 26.13 53.97
C THR A 621 -22.47 24.80 53.36
N GLN A 622 -21.59 23.95 53.88
CA GLN A 622 -21.51 23.11 55.10
C GLN A 622 -22.66 22.11 55.34
N GLU A 623 -22.24 20.89 55.71
CA GLU A 623 -22.95 19.63 56.07
C GLU A 623 -23.16 18.64 54.90
N ASP A 624 -22.36 17.57 54.78
CA ASP A 624 -22.26 16.32 55.57
C ASP A 624 -23.40 15.32 55.28
N PHE A 625 -23.06 14.16 54.72
CA PHE A 625 -23.16 12.81 55.32
C PHE A 625 -23.18 11.70 54.25
N SER A 626 -22.34 10.69 54.51
CA SER A 626 -22.46 9.25 54.23
C SER A 626 -22.67 8.71 52.82
#